data_AF-A0A920NVM9-F1
#
_entry.id   AF-A0A920NVM9-F1
#
_cell.length_a   1.000
_cell.length_b   1.000
_cell.length_c   1.000
_cell.angle_alpha   90.00
_cell.angle_beta   90.00
_cell.angle_gamma   90.00
#
_symmetry.space_group_name_H-M   'P 1'
#
loop_
_entity.id
_entity.type
_entity.pdbx_description
1 polymer ?
#
loop_
_entity_poly.entity_id
_entity_poly.type
_entity_poly.pdbx_seq_one_letter_code
_entity_poly.pdbx_strand_id
1 'polypeptide(L)' 'MNFEFSSDQMLLKDQARKFLESEESVKKAREVLEGEQTYDESLWRSVIEMGWTATTIPEEFDGLGLVT' A
#
# COMPACT_ATOMS: atom_id res chain seq x y z
N MET A 1 4.73 2.39 26.78
CA MET A 1 4.13 1.98 25.49
C MET A 1 4.79 2.82 24.42
N ASN A 2 5.37 2.19 23.40
CA ASN A 2 5.97 2.90 22.26
C ASN A 2 4.93 2.95 21.14
N PHE A 3 4.64 4.14 20.62
CA PHE A 3 3.67 4.37 19.54
C PHE A 3 4.37 4.83 18.25
N GLU A 4 5.71 4.82 18.25
CA GLU A 4 6.50 5.16 17.09
C GLU A 4 6.56 3.97 16.13
N PHE A 5 6.53 4.26 14.83
CA PHE A 5 6.78 3.27 13.81
C PHE A 5 8.20 2.71 13.93
N SER A 6 8.37 1.43 13.66
CA SER A 6 9.69 0.82 13.47
C SER A 6 10.39 1.42 12.24
N SER A 7 11.71 1.21 12.14
CA SER A 7 12.49 1.60 10.97
C SER A 7 11.91 1.01 9.67
N ASP A 8 11.48 -0.26 9.72
CA ASP A 8 10.92 -0.95 8.55
C ASP A 8 9.55 -0.40 8.16
N GLN A 9 8.70 -0.08 9.14
CA GLN A 9 7.42 0.59 8.90
C GLN A 9 7.61 1.99 8.31
N MET A 10 8.63 2.73 8.77
CA MET A 10 8.98 4.04 8.22
C MET A 10 9.48 3.95 6.78
N LEU A 11 10.30 2.95 6.47
CA LEU A 11 10.80 2.68 5.11
C LEU A 11 9.65 2.32 4.17
N LEU A 12 8.78 1.40 4.59
CA LEU A 12 7.60 1.00 3.82
C LEU A 12 6.68 2.19 3.55
N LYS A 13 6.46 3.05 4.56
CA LYS A 13 5.65 4.27 4.40
C LYS A 13 6.23 5.23 3.36
N ASP A 14 7.54 5.43 3.35
CA ASP A 14 8.22 6.32 2.40
C ASP A 14 8.18 5.75 0.98
N GLN A 15 8.44 4.45 0.81
CA GLN A 15 8.31 3.75 -0.46
C GLN A 15 6.88 3.85 -0.99
N ALA A 16 5.89 3.62 -0.13
CA ALA A 16 4.49 3.64 -0.52
C ALA A 16 4.04 5.01 -1.00
N ARG A 17 4.46 6.07 -0.30
CA ARG A 17 4.18 7.45 -0.70
C ARG A 17 4.75 7.75 -2.09
N LYS A 18 6.05 7.50 -2.29
CA LYS A 18 6.74 7.82 -3.56
C LYS A 18 6.11 7.07 -4.74
N PHE A 19 5.79 5.80 -4.54
CA PHE A 19 5.12 5.00 -5.56
C PHE A 19 3.74 5.56 -5.93
N LEU A 20 2.88 5.83 -4.93
CA LEU A 20 1.53 6.35 -5.17
C LEU A 20 1.53 7.74 -5.82
N GLU A 21 2.54 8.56 -5.52
CA GLU A 21 2.77 9.84 -6.20
C GLU A 21 3.16 9.61 -7.67
N SER A 22 4.10 8.69 -7.94
CA SER A 22 4.54 8.37 -9.31
C SER A 22 3.44 7.77 -10.19
N GLU A 23 2.48 7.07 -9.58
CA GLU A 23 1.32 6.47 -10.24
C GLU A 23 0.15 7.44 -10.46
N GLU A 24 0.32 8.72 -10.12
CA GLU A 24 -0.75 9.72 -10.15
C GLU A 24 -2.02 9.25 -9.39
N SER A 25 -1.85 8.55 -8.26
CA SER A 25 -2.94 7.84 -7.57
C SER A 25 -4.17 8.69 -7.24
N VAL A 26 -3.99 9.99 -6.96
CA VAL A 26 -5.11 10.93 -6.74
C VAL A 26 -5.96 11.14 -7.99
N LYS A 27 -5.32 11.22 -9.16
CA LYS A 27 -6.00 11.35 -10.44
C LYS A 27 -6.75 10.06 -10.78
N LYS A 28 -6.09 8.91 -10.64
CA LYS A 28 -6.73 7.59 -10.80
C LYS A 28 -7.93 7.41 -9.86
N ALA A 29 -7.80 7.84 -8.60
CA ALA A 29 -8.91 7.80 -7.65
C ALA A 29 -10.09 8.69 -8.09
N ARG A 30 -9.83 9.86 -8.70
CA ARG A 30 -10.87 10.72 -9.26
C ARG A 30 -11.55 10.07 -10.46
N GLU A 31 -10.78 9.47 -11.37
CA GLU A 31 -11.31 8.76 -12.54
C GLU A 31 -12.24 7.61 -12.11
N VAL A 32 -11.86 6.84 -11.10
CA VAL A 32 -12.71 5.79 -10.50
C VAL A 32 -13.98 6.38 -9.90
N LEU A 33 -13.87 7.46 -9.13
CA LEU A 33 -15.03 8.09 -8.47
C LEU A 33 -16.06 8.65 -9.48
N GLU A 34 -15.57 9.17 -10.61
CA GLU A 34 -16.40 9.76 -11.67
C GLU A 34 -16.87 8.72 -12.69
N GLY A 35 -16.27 7.52 -12.68
CA GLY A 35 -16.54 6.43 -13.61
C GLY A 35 -17.48 5.35 -13.06
N GLU A 36 -17.53 4.23 -13.80
CA GLU A 36 -18.28 3.03 -13.39
C GLU A 36 -17.38 1.98 -12.71
N GLN A 37 -16.06 2.19 -12.71
CA GLN A 37 -15.13 1.26 -12.09
C GLN A 37 -15.19 1.40 -10.57
N THR A 38 -14.96 0.30 -9.86
CA THR A 38 -14.90 0.31 -8.39
C THR A 38 -13.50 0.64 -7.85
N TYR A 39 -12.46 0.46 -8.66
CA TYR A 39 -11.06 0.76 -8.37
C TYR A 39 -10.23 0.78 -9.67
N ASP A 40 -9.01 1.31 -9.61
CA ASP A 40 -8.05 1.25 -10.72
C ASP A 40 -7.34 -0.10 -10.71
N GLU A 41 -7.63 -0.97 -11.68
CA GLU A 41 -7.13 -2.34 -11.71
C GLU A 41 -5.60 -2.40 -11.82
N SER A 42 -5.00 -1.52 -12.63
CA SER A 42 -3.56 -1.50 -12.85
C SER A 42 -2.82 -1.13 -11.58
N LEU A 43 -3.25 -0.06 -10.90
CA LEU A 43 -2.68 0.39 -9.64
C LEU A 43 -2.84 -0.67 -8.55
N TRP A 44 -4.00 -1.32 -8.48
CA TRP A 44 -4.25 -2.39 -7.52
C TRP A 44 -3.34 -3.61 -7.74
N ARG A 45 -3.12 -4.00 -9.00
CA ARG A 45 -2.16 -5.08 -9.33
C ARG A 45 -0.76 -4.75 -8.83
N SER A 46 -0.27 -3.53 -9.06
CA SER A 46 1.04 -3.10 -8.57
C SER A 46 1.14 -3.17 -7.03
N VAL A 47 0.07 -2.79 -6.31
CA VAL A 47 0.03 -2.90 -4.84
C VAL A 47 0.14 -4.35 -4.37
N ILE A 48 -0.50 -5.30 -5.07
CA ILE A 48 -0.39 -6.73 -4.79
C ILE A 48 1.03 -7.23 -5.08
N GLU A 49 1.62 -6.87 -6.22
CA GLU A 49 2.96 -7.32 -6.62
C GLU A 49 4.06 -6.83 -5.66
N MET A 50 3.88 -5.67 -5.04
CA MET A 50 4.77 -5.17 -3.99
C MET A 50 4.57 -5.84 -2.62
N GLY A 51 3.57 -6.72 -2.48
CA GLY A 51 3.32 -7.48 -1.24
C GLY A 51 2.67 -6.68 -0.11
N TRP A 52 2.19 -5.45 -0.37
CA TRP A 52 1.69 -4.57 0.68
C TRP A 52 0.40 -5.09 1.34
N THR A 53 -0.36 -5.92 0.64
CA THR A 53 -1.57 -6.56 1.18
C THR A 53 -1.26 -7.53 2.33
N ALA A 54 -0.01 -7.97 2.47
CA ALA A 54 0.45 -8.89 3.51
C ALA A 54 1.17 -8.18 4.68
N THR A 55 1.16 -6.84 4.73
CA THR A 55 1.92 -6.02 5.70
C THR A 55 1.67 -6.44 7.15
N THR A 56 0.42 -6.64 7.54
CA THR A 56 0.03 -6.99 8.91
C THR A 56 -0.18 -8.49 9.12
N ILE A 57 0.03 -9.29 8.08
CA ILE A 57 -0.13 -10.74 8.15
C ILE A 57 1.10 -11.34 8.85
N PRO A 58 0.94 -12.26 9.82
CA PRO A 58 2.06 -12.94 10.44
C PRO A 58 2.94 -13.71 9.45
N GLU A 59 4.23 -13.83 9.75
CA GLU A 59 5.21 -14.54 8.90
C GLU A 59 4.87 -16.03 8.71
N GLU A 60 4.19 -16.67 9.66
CA GLU A 60 3.73 -18.06 9.54
C GLU A 60 2.70 -18.28 8.41
N PHE A 61 2.11 -17.19 7.90
CA PHE A 61 1.21 -17.17 6.75
C PHE A 61 1.84 -16.45 5.55
N ASP A 62 3.17 -16.40 5.47
CA ASP A 62 3.95 -15.70 4.44
C ASP A 62 3.70 -14.17 4.39
N GLY A 63 3.37 -13.58 5.55
CA GLY A 63 3.19 -12.13 5.70
C GLY A 63 4.43 -11.39 6.19
N LEU A 64 4.34 -10.05 6.31
CA LEU A 64 5.46 -9.20 6.73
C LEU A 64 5.52 -8.93 8.25
N GLY A 65 4.49 -9.31 9.00
CA GLY A 65 4.49 -9.20 10.47
C GLY A 65 4.64 -7.77 11.03
N LEU A 66 4.41 -6.72 10.22
CA LEU A 66 4.64 -5.33 10.59
C LEU A 66 3.48 -4.76 11.41
N VAL A 67 3.26 -5.30 12.61
CA VAL A 67 2.27 -4.79 13.57
C VAL A 67 2.86 -3.70 14.48
N THR A 68 2.03 -2.74 14.89
CA THR A 68 2.36 -1.71 15.88
C THR A 68 2.10 -2.17 17.30
#